data_AF-Q6YQR3-F1
#
_entry.id   AF-Q6YQR3-F1
#
_cell.length_a   1.000
_cell.length_b   1.000
_cell.length_c   1.000
_cell.angle_alpha   90.00
_cell.angle_beta   90.00
_cell.angle_gamma   90.00
#
_symmetry.space_group_name_H-M   'P 1'
#
loop_
_entity.id
_entity.type
_entity.pdbx_description
1 polymer ?
#
loop_
_entity_poly.entity_id
_entity_poly.type
_entity_poly.pdbx_seq_one_letter_code
_entity_poly.pdbx_strand_id
1 'polypeptide(L)'
;MWGPVFNTPDHTLTKWDGDVKFVKTATETPNNLLLLTSRAYDAQNNLLWGHEDTWDAAFYENNNQTKELYFAPESTSEADKKVDYQNESTCHYFYDQEGFDDGDFNRKRHYTLEDDQLKVDWAHKNTYDCEYNKDKLPKRKKYFNAMVPLIGNL
;
A
#
# COMPACT_ATOMS: atom_id res chain seq x y z
N MET A 1 12.07 10.58 -15.57
CA MET A 1 11.39 10.27 -14.30
C MET A 1 9.91 10.35 -14.59
N TRP A 2 9.23 9.21 -14.66
CA TRP A 2 7.78 9.14 -14.83
C TRP A 2 7.16 9.28 -13.44
N GLY A 3 6.34 10.31 -13.24
CA GLY A 3 5.63 10.54 -11.97
C GLY A 3 4.44 9.60 -11.83
N PRO A 4 3.86 9.46 -10.62
CA PRO A 4 2.58 8.78 -10.46
C PRO A 4 1.49 9.55 -11.22
N VAL A 5 0.70 8.85 -12.03
CA VAL A 5 -0.51 9.41 -12.61
C VAL A 5 -1.68 8.99 -11.73
N PHE A 6 -2.46 9.99 -11.30
CA PHE A 6 -3.71 9.74 -10.58
C PHE A 6 -4.75 9.29 -11.61
N ASN A 7 -4.96 7.98 -11.71
CA ASN A 7 -6.04 7.45 -12.53
C ASN A 7 -7.37 7.99 -12.01
N THR A 8 -8.22 8.48 -12.92
CA THR A 8 -9.59 8.88 -12.55
C THR A 8 -10.44 7.62 -12.51
N PRO A 9 -11.17 7.35 -11.41
CA PRO A 9 -12.04 6.18 -11.35
C PRO A 9 -13.14 6.26 -12.40
N ASP A 10 -13.38 5.16 -13.10
CA ASP A 10 -14.49 4.97 -14.06
C ASP A 10 -15.49 3.91 -13.61
N HIS A 11 -15.14 3.13 -12.57
CA HIS A 11 -15.99 2.10 -11.97
C HIS A 11 -16.19 2.33 -10.47
N THR A 12 -17.38 1.98 -9.97
CA THR A 12 -17.70 1.90 -8.54
C THR A 12 -18.29 0.54 -8.23
N LEU A 13 -17.68 -0.18 -7.30
CA LEU A 13 -18.09 -1.50 -6.85
C LEU A 13 -18.62 -1.40 -5.42
N THR A 14 -19.78 -2.00 -5.15
CA THR A 14 -20.36 -2.04 -3.80
C THR A 14 -20.59 -3.48 -3.37
N LYS A 15 -20.12 -3.83 -2.17
CA LYS A 15 -20.36 -5.13 -1.51
C LYS A 15 -20.89 -4.88 -0.10
N TRP A 16 -21.74 -5.78 0.37
CA TRP A 16 -22.11 -5.89 1.79
C TRP A 16 -21.50 -7.14 2.39
N ASP A 17 -21.05 -7.05 3.65
CA ASP A 17 -20.62 -8.18 4.47
C ASP A 17 -21.18 -8.00 5.88
N GLY A 18 -22.26 -8.72 6.17
CA GLY A 18 -23.10 -8.44 7.34
C GLY A 18 -23.61 -6.99 7.32
N ASP A 19 -23.32 -6.26 8.40
CA ASP A 19 -23.72 -4.87 8.61
C ASP A 19 -22.71 -3.84 8.06
N VAL A 20 -21.63 -4.30 7.40
CA VAL A 20 -20.60 -3.43 6.82
C VAL A 20 -20.77 -3.32 5.32
N LYS A 21 -20.76 -2.09 4.81
CA LYS A 21 -20.77 -1.78 3.38
C LYS A 21 -19.37 -1.40 2.92
N PHE A 22 -18.91 -2.01 1.84
CA PHE A 22 -17.66 -1.65 1.17
C PHE A 22 -17.96 -0.97 -0.16
N VAL A 23 -17.41 0.22 -0.36
CA VAL A 23 -17.43 0.92 -1.64
C VAL A 23 -16.00 1.02 -2.15
N LYS A 24 -15.75 0.45 -3.32
CA LYS A 24 -14.45 0.50 -3.99
C LYS A 24 -14.56 1.31 -5.28
N THR A 25 -13.55 2.11 -5.56
CA THR A 25 -13.41 2.76 -6.87
C THR A 25 -12.30 2.10 -7.66
N ALA A 26 -12.44 2.07 -8.97
CA ALA A 26 -11.47 1.42 -9.83
C ALA A 26 -11.34 2.14 -11.18
N THR A 27 -10.25 1.86 -11.88
CA THR A 27 -10.08 2.18 -13.29
C THR A 27 -9.88 0.92 -14.12
N GLU A 28 -10.54 0.84 -15.27
CA GLU A 28 -10.31 -0.26 -16.21
C GLU A 28 -9.05 -0.02 -17.04
N THR A 29 -8.28 -1.09 -17.22
CA THR A 29 -7.15 -1.15 -18.14
C THR A 29 -7.41 -2.27 -19.15
N PRO A 30 -6.69 -2.34 -20.28
CA PRO A 30 -6.95 -3.35 -21.30
C PRO A 30 -6.98 -4.81 -20.81
N ASN A 31 -6.31 -5.12 -19.69
CA ASN A 31 -6.20 -6.49 -19.16
C ASN A 31 -6.63 -6.64 -17.69
N ASN A 32 -6.96 -5.56 -16.98
CA ASN A 32 -7.15 -5.60 -15.53
C ASN A 32 -8.04 -4.46 -15.01
N LEU A 33 -8.60 -4.63 -13.81
CA LEU A 33 -9.33 -3.59 -13.10
C LEU A 33 -8.50 -3.13 -11.88
N LEU A 34 -7.94 -1.92 -11.95
CA LEU A 34 -7.09 -1.40 -10.87
C LEU A 34 -7.95 -0.75 -9.79
N LEU A 35 -7.97 -1.35 -8.60
CA LEU A 35 -8.66 -0.77 -7.45
C LEU A 35 -7.88 0.44 -6.92
N LEU A 36 -8.54 1.61 -6.90
CA LEU A 36 -7.92 2.88 -6.49
C LEU A 36 -8.20 3.19 -5.02
N THR A 37 -9.42 2.91 -4.56
CA THR A 37 -9.81 3.13 -3.16
C THR A 37 -10.71 2.01 -2.67
N SER A 38 -10.71 1.82 -1.36
CA SER A 38 -11.71 1.04 -0.65
C SER A 38 -12.16 1.80 0.59
N ARG A 39 -13.46 1.77 0.88
CA ARG A 39 -14.10 2.46 2.00
C ARG A 39 -15.08 1.54 2.68
N ALA A 40 -14.84 1.26 3.97
CA ALA A 40 -15.78 0.51 4.81
C ALA A 40 -16.73 1.48 5.54
N TYR A 41 -18.02 1.20 5.51
CA TYR A 41 -19.04 1.97 6.21
C TYR A 41 -19.83 1.07 7.14
N ASP A 42 -20.20 1.59 8.31
CA ASP A 42 -21.15 0.92 9.20
C ASP A 42 -22.59 0.93 8.64
N ALA A 43 -23.51 0.27 9.35
CA ALA A 43 -24.93 0.21 9.01
C ALA A 43 -25.64 1.59 8.99
N GLN A 44 -25.04 2.62 9.61
CA GLN A 44 -25.53 3.99 9.61
C GLN A 44 -24.90 4.85 8.49
N ASN A 45 -24.08 4.25 7.62
CA ASN A 45 -23.29 4.90 6.58
C ASN A 45 -22.19 5.84 7.08
N ASN A 46 -21.70 5.67 8.31
CA ASN A 46 -20.50 6.36 8.75
C ASN A 46 -19.25 5.66 8.19
N LEU A 47 -18.29 6.44 7.70
CA LEU A 47 -17.03 5.92 7.20
C LEU A 47 -16.14 5.43 8.35
N LEU A 48 -15.61 4.22 8.23
CA LEU A 48 -14.75 3.56 9.20
C LEU A 48 -13.27 3.72 8.79
N TRP A 49 -12.65 4.82 9.21
CA TRP A 49 -11.29 5.17 8.78
C TRP A 49 -10.22 4.14 9.13
N GLY A 50 -10.22 3.62 10.36
CA GLY A 50 -9.26 2.61 10.82
C GLY A 50 -9.60 1.16 10.44
N HIS A 51 -10.57 0.94 9.55
CA HIS A 51 -10.94 -0.41 9.13
C HIS A 51 -9.89 -0.97 8.15
N GLU A 52 -9.65 -2.28 8.20
CA GLU A 52 -8.73 -3.01 7.30
C GLU A 52 -9.13 -3.02 5.82
N ASP A 53 -10.25 -2.41 5.47
CA ASP A 53 -10.74 -2.26 4.10
C ASP A 53 -10.93 -0.78 3.73
N THR A 54 -10.41 0.13 4.56
CA THR A 54 -10.37 1.56 4.27
C THR A 54 -8.95 1.96 3.92
N TRP A 55 -8.68 2.08 2.63
CA TRP A 55 -7.34 2.32 2.10
C TRP A 55 -7.37 3.01 0.74
N ASP A 56 -6.24 3.61 0.36
CA ASP A 56 -5.98 4.15 -0.98
C ASP A 56 -4.79 3.45 -1.64
N ALA A 57 -4.89 3.20 -2.93
CA ALA A 57 -3.78 2.79 -3.78
C ALA A 57 -3.48 3.86 -4.84
N ALA A 58 -2.24 3.90 -5.32
CA ALA A 58 -1.88 4.69 -6.50
C ALA A 58 -0.98 3.89 -7.42
N PHE A 59 -0.96 4.23 -8.70
CA PHE A 59 -0.31 3.44 -9.75
C PHE A 59 0.56 4.34 -10.64
N TYR A 60 1.58 3.76 -11.27
CA TYR A 60 2.28 4.38 -12.39
C TYR A 60 1.44 4.27 -13.67
N GLU A 61 1.83 5.00 -14.72
CA GLU A 61 1.17 4.95 -16.04
C GLU A 61 1.14 3.54 -16.65
N ASN A 62 2.12 2.71 -16.31
CA ASN A 62 2.20 1.32 -16.75
C ASN A 62 1.38 0.35 -15.87
N ASN A 63 0.46 0.87 -15.05
CA ASN A 63 -0.44 0.12 -14.16
C ASN A 63 0.22 -0.57 -12.96
N ASN A 64 1.51 -0.34 -12.71
CA ASN A 64 2.18 -0.87 -11.52
C ASN A 64 1.80 -0.07 -10.27
N GLN A 65 1.35 -0.74 -9.21
CA GLN A 65 1.00 -0.10 -7.95
C GLN A 65 2.25 0.52 -7.28
N THR A 66 2.14 1.77 -6.86
CA THR A 66 3.22 2.56 -6.24
C THR A 66 3.09 2.67 -4.73
N LYS A 67 1.86 2.62 -4.22
CA LYS A 67 1.59 2.68 -2.79
C LYS A 67 0.25 2.06 -2.45
N GLU A 68 0.15 1.68 -1.19
CA GLU A 68 -1.07 1.28 -0.51
C GLU A 68 -1.05 1.96 0.85
N LEU A 69 -2.07 2.73 1.17
CA LEU A 69 -2.12 3.58 2.36
C LEU A 69 -3.38 3.28 3.15
N TYR A 70 -3.21 2.85 4.38
CA TYR A 70 -4.29 2.69 5.36
C TYR A 70 -4.39 3.95 6.22
N PHE A 71 -5.58 4.18 6.79
CA PHE A 71 -5.86 5.42 7.50
C PHE A 71 -6.01 5.20 9.00
N ALA A 72 -5.59 6.20 9.77
CA ALA A 72 -5.68 6.18 11.21
C ALA A 72 -7.13 6.45 11.65
N PRO A 73 -7.62 5.82 12.74
CA PRO A 73 -9.01 5.92 13.20
C PRO A 73 -9.42 7.33 13.61
N GLU A 74 -8.47 8.22 13.92
CA GLU A 74 -8.72 9.63 14.23
C GLU A 74 -8.91 10.53 12.99
N SER A 75 -8.88 9.97 11.78
CA SER A 75 -9.23 10.69 10.56
C SER A 75 -10.70 11.14 10.63
N THR A 76 -10.99 12.35 10.11
CA THR A 76 -12.33 12.95 10.20
C THR A 76 -12.98 13.21 8.85
N SER A 77 -12.20 13.26 7.77
CA SER A 77 -12.68 13.59 6.42
C SER A 77 -11.69 13.09 5.36
N GLU A 78 -12.10 13.02 4.09
CA GLU A 78 -11.18 12.74 2.97
C GLU A 78 -10.09 13.79 2.82
N ALA A 79 -10.38 15.04 3.16
CA ALA A 79 -9.43 16.14 3.06
C ALA A 79 -8.37 16.11 4.19
N ASP A 80 -8.74 15.57 5.35
CA ASP A 80 -7.91 15.57 6.57
C ASP A 80 -7.49 14.16 7.01
N LYS A 81 -7.64 13.16 6.13
CA LYS A 81 -7.31 11.77 6.46
C LYS A 81 -5.83 11.64 6.78
N LYS A 82 -5.53 10.93 7.86
CA LYS A 82 -4.18 10.67 8.34
C LYS A 82 -3.78 9.26 7.97
N VAL A 83 -2.61 9.11 7.38
CA VAL A 83 -2.07 7.79 7.04
C VAL A 83 -1.60 7.10 8.31
N ASP A 84 -2.03 5.86 8.52
CA ASP A 84 -1.49 4.99 9.55
C ASP A 84 -0.23 4.32 9.00
N TYR A 85 0.93 4.94 9.28
CA TYR A 85 2.23 4.40 8.89
C TYR A 85 2.66 3.18 9.72
N GLN A 86 2.02 2.91 10.86
CA GLN A 86 2.28 1.72 11.67
C GLN A 86 1.50 0.49 11.17
N ASN A 87 0.52 0.68 10.29
CA ASN A 87 -0.21 -0.42 9.67
C ASN A 87 0.74 -1.31 8.84
N GLU A 88 0.67 -2.63 9.05
CA GLU A 88 1.55 -3.61 8.40
C GLU A 88 1.40 -3.69 6.87
N SER A 89 0.32 -3.11 6.34
CA SER A 89 0.01 -3.04 4.90
C SER A 89 0.29 -1.67 4.29
N THR A 90 0.46 -0.60 5.08
CA THR A 90 0.83 0.73 4.56
C THR A 90 2.26 0.70 4.00
N CYS A 91 2.42 0.82 2.69
CA CYS A 91 3.72 0.64 2.04
C CYS A 91 3.84 1.35 0.69
N HIS A 92 5.08 1.58 0.27
CA HIS A 92 5.42 2.04 -1.08
C HIS A 92 6.23 0.99 -1.84
N TYR A 93 5.97 0.91 -3.15
CA TYR A 93 6.60 0.00 -4.09
C TYR A 93 7.46 0.77 -5.09
N PHE A 94 8.65 0.25 -5.39
CA PHE A 94 9.55 0.83 -6.38
C PHE A 94 10.02 -0.23 -7.38
N TYR A 95 10.18 0.22 -8.63
CA TYR A 95 10.49 -0.59 -9.79
C TYR A 95 11.74 0.03 -10.44
N ASP A 96 12.81 -0.75 -10.54
CA ASP A 96 14.11 -0.28 -11.01
C ASP A 96 14.30 -0.52 -12.51
N GLN A 97 13.37 -1.23 -13.18
CA GLN A 97 13.42 -1.52 -14.61
C GLN A 97 12.05 -1.31 -15.28
N GLU A 98 12.07 -0.74 -16.49
CA GLU A 98 10.91 -0.68 -17.38
C GLU A 98 10.55 -2.10 -17.85
N GLY A 99 9.26 -2.46 -17.87
CA GLY A 99 8.78 -3.72 -18.46
C GLY A 99 8.60 -4.90 -17.49
N PHE A 100 8.52 -4.66 -16.18
CA PHE A 100 7.93 -5.62 -15.25
C PHE A 100 6.40 -5.51 -15.30
N ASP A 101 5.74 -6.61 -15.65
CA ASP A 101 4.30 -6.77 -15.61
C ASP A 101 3.87 -7.12 -14.17
N ASP A 102 2.67 -6.66 -13.79
CA ASP A 102 1.90 -6.96 -12.57
C ASP A 102 2.67 -7.60 -11.40
N GLY A 103 3.06 -6.76 -10.43
CA GLY A 103 3.42 -7.20 -9.07
C GLY A 103 4.91 -7.38 -8.77
N ASP A 104 5.77 -7.38 -9.77
CA ASP A 104 7.22 -7.54 -9.58
C ASP A 104 7.92 -6.21 -9.25
N PHE A 105 7.83 -5.77 -7.99
CA PHE A 105 8.57 -4.62 -7.48
C PHE A 105 9.97 -5.02 -7.01
N ASN A 106 10.96 -4.16 -7.22
CA ASN A 106 12.31 -4.37 -6.72
C ASN A 106 12.46 -3.98 -5.25
N ARG A 107 11.60 -3.09 -4.75
CA ARG A 107 11.75 -2.55 -3.40
C ARG A 107 10.38 -2.30 -2.80
N LYS A 108 10.14 -2.84 -1.60
CA LYS A 108 9.00 -2.49 -0.74
C LYS A 108 9.53 -1.72 0.46
N ARG A 109 8.89 -0.60 0.79
CA ARG A 109 9.26 0.27 1.90
C ARG A 109 8.06 0.50 2.80
N HIS A 110 8.24 0.19 4.07
CA HIS A 110 7.42 0.72 5.15
C HIS A 110 8.08 1.96 5.71
N TYR A 111 7.26 2.81 6.32
CA TYR A 111 7.71 4.08 6.85
C TYR A 111 7.22 4.25 8.27
N THR A 112 7.90 5.10 9.00
CA THR A 112 7.48 5.61 10.29
C THR A 112 7.48 7.13 10.22
N LEU A 113 6.66 7.77 11.04
CA LEU A 113 6.64 9.22 11.18
C LEU A 113 7.46 9.58 12.43
N GLU A 114 8.57 10.29 12.23
CA GLU A 114 9.44 10.77 13.29
C GLU A 114 9.63 12.27 13.11
N ASP A 115 9.27 13.07 14.13
CA ASP A 115 9.38 14.54 14.10
C ASP A 115 8.72 15.16 12.85
N ASP A 116 7.50 14.72 12.53
CA ASP A 116 6.73 15.10 11.33
C ASP A 116 7.44 14.81 9.98
N GLN A 117 8.49 14.00 10.00
CA GLN A 117 9.20 13.54 8.80
C GLN A 117 8.97 12.06 8.57
N LEU A 118 8.63 11.75 7.32
CA LEU A 118 8.48 10.37 6.89
C LEU A 118 9.86 9.74 6.71
N LYS A 119 10.17 8.72 7.51
CA LYS A 119 11.43 7.97 7.45
C LYS A 119 11.15 6.52 7.09
N VAL A 120 12.04 5.92 6.30
CA VAL A 120 11.94 4.49 5.98
C VAL A 120 12.17 3.70 7.26
N ASP A 121 11.22 2.85 7.62
CA ASP A 121 11.41 1.85 8.66
C ASP A 121 12.17 0.66 8.06
N TRP A 122 13.50 0.73 8.13
CA TRP A 122 14.39 -0.33 7.69
C TRP A 122 14.28 -1.61 8.54
N ALA A 123 13.78 -1.49 9.76
CA ALA A 123 13.59 -2.59 10.69
C ALA A 123 12.28 -3.36 10.42
N HIS A 124 11.32 -2.75 9.72
CA HIS A 124 10.03 -3.38 9.42
C HIS A 124 10.20 -4.71 8.65
N LYS A 125 9.46 -5.74 9.07
CA LYS A 125 9.49 -7.08 8.47
C LYS A 125 9.13 -7.10 6.97
N ASN A 126 8.38 -6.10 6.52
CA ASN A 126 7.97 -5.93 5.12
C ASN A 126 8.79 -4.88 4.35
N THR A 127 9.85 -4.32 4.94
CA THR A 127 10.83 -3.49 4.22
C THR A 127 11.95 -4.35 3.67
N TYR A 128 12.01 -4.48 2.34
CA TYR A 128 13.00 -5.32 1.69
C TYR A 128 13.27 -4.93 0.23
N ASP A 129 14.38 -5.42 -0.29
CA ASP A 129 14.70 -5.43 -1.71
C ASP A 129 14.49 -6.83 -2.30
N CYS A 130 13.96 -6.90 -3.50
CA CYS A 130 13.71 -8.12 -4.26
C CYS A 130 14.58 -8.12 -5.52
N GLU A 131 15.40 -9.15 -5.65
CA GLU A 131 16.12 -9.48 -6.88
C GLU A 131 15.38 -10.59 -7.59
N TYR A 132 15.16 -10.41 -8.89
CA TYR A 132 14.51 -11.39 -9.75
C TYR A 132 15.54 -12.13 -10.61
N ASN A 133 15.24 -13.37 -10.97
CA ASN A 133 16.02 -14.09 -11.97
C ASN A 133 15.63 -13.63 -13.40
N LYS A 134 16.30 -14.17 -14.42
CA LYS A 134 16.03 -13.87 -15.84
C LYS A 134 14.59 -14.22 -16.29
N ASP A 135 13.93 -15.10 -15.55
CA ASP A 135 12.57 -15.58 -15.82
C ASP A 135 11.54 -14.80 -14.98
N LYS A 136 11.93 -13.65 -14.40
CA LYS A 136 11.13 -12.77 -13.54
C LYS A 136 10.58 -13.43 -12.26
N LEU A 137 11.16 -14.55 -11.82
CA LEU A 137 10.82 -15.14 -10.52
C LEU A 137 11.65 -14.50 -9.40
N PRO A 138 11.07 -14.23 -8.21
CA PRO A 138 11.82 -13.75 -7.06
C PRO A 138 12.96 -14.71 -6.73
N LYS A 139 14.19 -14.26 -6.95
CA LYS A 139 15.40 -15.04 -6.67
C LYS A 139 15.86 -14.84 -5.22
N ARG A 140 15.77 -13.60 -4.73
CA ARG A 140 16.22 -13.25 -3.38
C ARG A 140 15.44 -12.06 -2.84
N LYS A 141 14.98 -12.18 -1.60
CA LYS A 141 14.56 -11.02 -0.79
C LYS A 141 15.67 -10.67 0.19
N LYS A 142 16.11 -9.42 0.19
CA LYS A 142 17.08 -8.86 1.13
C LYS A 142 16.35 -7.96 2.11
N TYR A 143 16.22 -8.44 3.34
CA TYR A 143 15.72 -7.67 4.48
C TYR A 143 16.88 -6.93 5.14
N PHE A 144 16.57 -5.82 5.80
CA PHE A 144 17.59 -4.94 6.40
C PHE A 144 17.76 -5.13 7.91
N ASN A 145 16.95 -6.03 8.50
CA ASN A 145 16.86 -6.45 9.91
C ASN A 145 17.06 -5.36 10.98
N ALA A 146 15.99 -5.17 11.76
CA ALA A 146 16.07 -4.79 13.16
C ALA A 146 17.08 -5.70 13.88
N MET A 147 17.86 -5.10 14.78
CA MET A 147 18.86 -5.78 15.60
C MET A 147 18.38 -7.16 16.08
N VAL A 148 19.14 -8.22 15.79
CA VAL A 148 19.16 -9.39 16.65
C VAL A 148 19.67 -8.88 17.99
N PRO A 149 18.91 -8.93 19.10
CA PRO A 149 19.52 -8.74 20.40
C PRO A 149 20.49 -9.90 20.56
N LEU A 150 21.79 -9.63 20.48
CA LEU A 150 22.78 -10.44 21.16
C LEU A 150 22.40 -10.33 22.64
N ILE A 151 21.59 -11.27 23.12
CA ILE A 151 21.45 -11.51 24.54
C ILE A 151 22.86 -11.89 24.97
N GLY A 152 23.55 -10.93 25.59
CA GLY A 152 24.84 -11.15 26.20
C GLY A 152 24.70 -12.29 27.19
N ASN A 153 25.53 -13.32 27.02
CA ASN A 153 25.78 -14.26 28.09
C ASN A 153 26.34 -13.47 29.28
N LEU A 154 25.53 -13.35 30.34
CA LEU A 154 26.01 -13.09 31.70
C LEU A 154 26.36 -14.43 32.35
#